data_AF-A0A955S5Y6-F1
#
_entry.id   AF-A0A955S5Y6-F1
#
_cell.length_a   1.000
_cell.length_b   1.000
_cell.length_c   1.000
_cell.angle_alpha   90.00
_cell.angle_beta   90.00
_cell.angle_gamma   90.00
#
_symmetry.space_group_name_H-M   'P 1'
#
loop_
_entity.id
_entity.type
_entity.pdbx_description
1 polymer ?
#
loop_
_entity_poly.entity_id
_entity_poly.type
_entity_poly.pdbx_seq_one_letter_code
_entity_poly.pdbx_strand_id
1 'polypeptide(L)'
;MKKLILSTLFFVLLFSTAQAMAVKIDDEAQRQTQIEQYLKEFVGNSLFYYPNIRSALFNALAKLPDDVFATVTDRRHPLIFVISINSGIARFANATEFVTEKNDPPTFTEGFYLIILGDELNNTTDVEAIEGVILHEIAHDYLQHLRVDQPSCELEREANRLVKEWGYEEIFLKAKAQFGSKSKDDSPCYDSN
;
A
#
# COMPACT_ATOMS: atom_id res chain seq x y z
N MET A 1 -38.42 -13.10 -38.91
CA MET A 1 -37.05 -13.57 -38.56
C MET A 1 -36.14 -12.48 -37.96
N LYS A 2 -36.15 -11.21 -38.40
CA LYS A 2 -35.29 -10.14 -37.83
C LYS A 2 -35.52 -9.81 -36.34
N LYS A 3 -36.74 -9.96 -35.81
CA LYS A 3 -37.06 -9.67 -34.38
C LYS A 3 -36.50 -10.71 -33.39
N LEU A 4 -36.27 -11.94 -33.83
CA LEU A 4 -35.80 -13.01 -32.93
C LEU A 4 -34.29 -12.88 -32.65
N ILE A 5 -33.50 -12.49 -33.65
CA ILE A 5 -32.05 -12.33 -33.55
C ILE A 5 -31.68 -11.16 -32.61
N LEU A 6 -32.47 -10.08 -32.61
CA LEU A 6 -32.23 -8.92 -31.74
C LEU A 6 -32.49 -9.26 -30.26
N SER A 7 -33.46 -10.12 -29.97
CA SER A 7 -33.78 -10.55 -28.60
C SER A 7 -32.73 -11.49 -28.01
N THR A 8 -32.14 -12.37 -28.83
CA THR A 8 -31.11 -13.31 -28.36
C THR A 8 -29.78 -12.61 -28.12
N LEU A 9 -29.38 -11.65 -28.98
CA LEU A 9 -28.16 -10.86 -28.76
C LEU A 9 -28.22 -10.03 -27.47
N PHE A 10 -29.39 -9.45 -27.18
CA PHE A 10 -29.61 -8.63 -25.98
C PHE A 10 -29.55 -9.48 -24.69
N PHE A 11 -30.08 -10.70 -24.73
CA PHE A 11 -30.02 -11.63 -23.60
C PHE A 11 -28.58 -12.11 -23.29
N VAL A 12 -27.78 -12.39 -24.32
CA VAL A 12 -26.37 -12.81 -24.15
C VAL A 12 -25.54 -11.66 -23.55
N LEU A 13 -25.70 -10.43 -24.05
CA LEU A 13 -25.02 -9.25 -23.52
C LEU A 13 -25.34 -8.99 -22.04
N LEU A 14 -26.62 -9.07 -21.65
CA LEU A 14 -27.04 -8.89 -20.25
C LEU A 14 -26.47 -9.97 -19.33
N PHE A 15 -26.43 -11.23 -19.78
CA PHE A 15 -25.90 -12.33 -18.99
C PHE A 15 -24.37 -12.22 -18.78
N SER A 16 -23.63 -11.84 -19.82
CA SER A 16 -22.19 -11.62 -19.72
C SER A 16 -21.83 -10.46 -18.80
N THR A 17 -22.60 -9.36 -18.82
CA THR A 17 -22.39 -8.25 -17.88
C THR A 17 -22.70 -8.62 -16.44
N ALA A 18 -23.73 -9.42 -16.19
CA ALA A 18 -24.09 -9.84 -14.84
C ALA A 18 -23.05 -10.78 -14.22
N GLN A 19 -22.50 -11.71 -15.01
CA GLN A 19 -21.41 -12.59 -14.55
C GLN A 19 -20.13 -11.82 -14.27
N ALA A 20 -19.73 -10.89 -15.15
CA ALA A 20 -18.54 -10.07 -14.91
C ALA A 20 -18.68 -9.19 -13.65
N MET A 21 -19.87 -8.65 -13.41
CA MET A 21 -20.16 -7.89 -12.18
C MET A 21 -20.14 -8.79 -10.95
N ALA A 22 -20.71 -10.00 -11.02
CA ALA A 22 -20.72 -10.93 -9.88
C ALA A 22 -19.31 -11.41 -9.52
N VAL A 23 -18.48 -11.75 -10.51
CA VAL A 23 -17.06 -12.11 -10.29
C VAL A 23 -16.31 -10.94 -9.66
N LYS A 24 -16.48 -9.74 -10.22
CA LYS A 24 -15.84 -8.53 -9.67
C LYS A 24 -16.25 -8.23 -8.22
N ILE A 25 -17.50 -8.45 -7.86
CA ILE A 25 -17.99 -8.25 -6.47
C ILE A 25 -17.35 -9.28 -5.52
N ASP A 26 -17.20 -10.53 -5.95
CA ASP A 26 -16.58 -11.59 -5.15
C ASP A 26 -15.09 -11.29 -4.92
N ASP A 27 -14.39 -10.86 -5.97
CA ASP A 27 -12.98 -10.45 -5.91
C ASP A 27 -12.78 -9.26 -4.95
N GLU A 28 -13.64 -8.25 -4.99
CA GLU A 28 -13.56 -7.07 -4.11
C GLU A 28 -13.83 -7.42 -2.64
N ALA A 29 -14.82 -8.28 -2.37
CA ALA A 29 -15.11 -8.74 -1.01
C ALA A 29 -13.96 -9.59 -0.43
N GLN A 30 -13.35 -10.43 -1.27
CA GLN A 30 -12.18 -11.21 -0.89
C GLN A 30 -10.97 -10.32 -0.60
N ARG A 31 -10.70 -9.32 -1.46
CA ARG A 31 -9.67 -8.29 -1.31
C ARG A 31 -9.80 -7.57 0.03
N GLN A 32 -11.01 -7.11 0.37
CA GLN A 32 -11.28 -6.46 1.67
C GLN A 32 -10.99 -7.39 2.84
N THR A 33 -11.46 -8.64 2.79
CA THR A 33 -11.23 -9.63 3.86
C THR A 33 -9.74 -9.88 4.08
N GLN A 34 -8.96 -10.00 2.99
CA GLN A 34 -7.51 -10.17 3.07
C GLN A 34 -6.82 -8.98 3.71
N ILE A 35 -7.23 -7.75 3.35
CA ILE A 35 -6.70 -6.52 3.94
C ILE A 35 -7.01 -6.49 5.44
N GLU A 36 -8.24 -6.78 5.85
CA GLU A 36 -8.61 -6.80 7.27
C GLU A 36 -7.80 -7.81 8.07
N GLN A 37 -7.61 -9.02 7.53
CA GLN A 37 -6.79 -10.06 8.15
C GLN A 37 -5.33 -9.61 8.27
N TYR A 38 -4.78 -9.05 7.19
CA TYR A 38 -3.42 -8.55 7.14
C TYR A 38 -3.19 -7.43 8.17
N LEU A 39 -4.06 -6.43 8.19
CA LEU A 39 -3.97 -5.31 9.13
C LEU A 39 -4.14 -5.76 10.58
N LYS A 40 -4.96 -6.77 10.85
CA LYS A 40 -5.11 -7.36 12.18
C LYS A 40 -3.83 -8.07 12.65
N GLU A 41 -3.08 -8.66 11.73
CA GLU A 41 -1.87 -9.44 12.05
C GLU A 41 -0.62 -8.57 12.12
N PHE A 42 -0.44 -7.62 11.20
CA PHE A 42 0.83 -6.90 10.99
C PHE A 42 0.78 -5.40 11.26
N VAL A 43 -0.32 -4.88 11.80
CA VAL A 43 -0.42 -3.46 12.15
C VAL A 43 -0.75 -3.31 13.62
N GLY A 44 0.04 -2.49 14.31
CA GLY A 44 -0.06 -2.33 15.76
C GLY A 44 -1.44 -1.84 16.20
N ASN A 45 -1.88 -2.29 17.39
CA ASN A 45 -3.16 -1.88 18.00
C ASN A 45 -3.31 -0.36 18.15
N SER A 46 -2.21 0.40 18.13
CA SER A 46 -2.21 1.86 18.19
C SER A 46 -2.96 2.50 17.01
N LEU A 47 -3.06 1.84 15.86
CA LEU A 47 -3.78 2.35 14.68
C LEU A 47 -5.26 2.66 14.96
N PHE A 48 -5.85 2.03 15.99
CA PHE A 48 -7.21 2.32 16.46
C PHE A 48 -7.40 3.79 16.84
N TYR A 49 -6.37 4.46 17.37
CA TYR A 49 -6.43 5.85 17.79
C TYR A 49 -6.25 6.85 16.64
N TYR A 50 -5.92 6.37 15.44
CA TYR A 50 -5.60 7.20 14.27
C TYR A 50 -6.51 6.83 13.08
N PRO A 51 -7.79 7.24 13.11
CA PRO A 51 -8.80 6.81 12.14
C PRO A 51 -8.47 7.22 10.70
N ASN A 52 -7.88 8.40 10.48
CA ASN A 52 -7.55 8.85 9.13
C ASN A 52 -6.41 8.02 8.54
N ILE A 53 -5.38 7.71 9.36
CA ILE A 53 -4.29 6.81 8.94
C ILE A 53 -4.82 5.40 8.70
N ARG A 54 -5.71 4.89 9.56
CA ARG A 54 -6.35 3.59 9.38
C ARG A 54 -7.12 3.50 8.07
N SER A 55 -7.95 4.50 7.78
CA SER A 55 -8.69 4.57 6.52
C SER A 55 -7.76 4.68 5.31
N ALA A 56 -6.73 5.53 5.39
CA ALA A 56 -5.75 5.67 4.32
C ALA A 56 -5.00 4.35 4.03
N LEU A 57 -4.58 3.64 5.08
CA LEU A 57 -3.88 2.37 4.92
C LEU A 57 -4.75 1.30 4.26
N PHE A 58 -6.01 1.18 4.70
CA PHE A 58 -6.96 0.28 4.06
C PHE A 58 -7.17 0.62 2.59
N ASN A 59 -7.39 1.90 2.29
CA ASN A 59 -7.63 2.37 0.92
C ASN A 59 -6.41 2.17 0.01
N ALA A 60 -5.21 2.44 0.52
CA ALA A 60 -3.97 2.23 -0.21
C ALA A 60 -3.82 0.75 -0.59
N LEU A 61 -3.98 -0.17 0.36
CA LEU A 61 -3.89 -1.61 0.11
C LEU A 61 -4.98 -2.14 -0.84
N ALA A 62 -6.18 -1.56 -0.79
CA ALA A 62 -7.28 -1.92 -1.68
C ALA A 62 -7.06 -1.46 -3.13
N LYS A 63 -6.29 -0.38 -3.31
CA LYS A 63 -5.98 0.17 -4.63
C LYS A 63 -4.85 -0.58 -5.32
N LEU A 64 -3.86 -1.11 -4.58
CA LEU A 64 -2.67 -1.76 -5.16
C LEU A 64 -2.99 -2.78 -6.27
N PRO A 65 -2.18 -2.84 -7.34
CA PRO A 65 -2.19 -3.95 -8.28
C PRO A 65 -2.03 -5.30 -7.58
N ASP A 66 -2.63 -6.37 -8.12
CA ASP A 66 -2.69 -7.68 -7.45
C ASP A 66 -1.31 -8.27 -7.13
N ASP A 67 -0.34 -8.11 -8.03
CA ASP A 67 1.03 -8.59 -7.85
C ASP A 67 1.77 -7.80 -6.75
N VAL A 68 1.55 -6.50 -6.70
CA VAL A 68 2.10 -5.62 -5.65
C VAL A 68 1.47 -5.97 -4.32
N PHE A 69 0.14 -6.13 -4.25
CA PHE A 69 -0.53 -6.53 -3.02
C PHE A 69 -0.06 -7.89 -2.52
N ALA A 70 0.04 -8.89 -3.40
CA ALA A 70 0.52 -10.22 -3.03
C ALA A 70 1.95 -10.17 -2.47
N THR A 71 2.80 -9.29 -3.01
CA THR A 71 4.17 -9.07 -2.53
C THR A 71 4.17 -8.42 -1.15
N VAL A 72 3.44 -7.31 -0.99
CA VAL A 72 3.39 -6.50 0.25
C VAL A 72 2.75 -7.28 1.41
N THR A 73 1.86 -8.22 1.12
CA THR A 73 1.14 -9.01 2.12
C THR A 73 1.66 -10.42 2.30
N ASP A 74 2.83 -10.74 1.72
CA ASP A 74 3.49 -12.01 1.95
C ASP A 74 3.93 -12.13 3.41
N ARG A 75 3.36 -13.09 4.13
CA ARG A 75 3.65 -13.32 5.56
C ARG A 75 5.11 -13.70 5.80
N ARG A 76 5.80 -14.27 4.79
CA ARG A 76 7.23 -14.60 4.88
C ARG A 76 8.09 -13.33 4.96
N HIS A 77 7.60 -12.23 4.40
CA HIS A 77 8.27 -10.95 4.32
C HIS A 77 7.28 -9.76 4.46
N PRO A 78 6.65 -9.59 5.63
CA PRO A 78 5.54 -8.67 5.76
C PRO A 78 6.01 -7.21 5.86
N LEU A 79 5.13 -6.31 5.43
CA LEU A 79 5.26 -4.86 5.59
C LEU A 79 4.48 -4.37 6.82
N ILE A 80 5.18 -4.13 7.92
CA ILE A 80 4.60 -3.73 9.21
C ILE A 80 4.46 -2.21 9.28
N PHE A 81 3.26 -1.72 9.55
CA PHE A 81 3.00 -0.29 9.77
C PHE A 81 2.95 0.02 11.25
N VAL A 82 3.73 1.03 11.68
CA VAL A 82 3.73 1.52 13.07
C VAL A 82 3.55 3.02 13.12
N ILE A 83 2.84 3.50 14.13
CA ILE A 83 2.67 4.93 14.39
C ILE A 83 3.71 5.39 15.41
N SER A 84 4.35 6.53 15.15
CA SER A 84 5.36 7.14 16.02
C SER A 84 5.14 8.65 16.13
N ILE A 85 5.50 9.22 17.29
CA ILE A 85 5.53 10.67 17.56
C ILE A 85 6.65 11.40 16.79
N ASN A 86 7.62 10.64 16.27
CA ASN A 86 8.64 11.13 15.35
C ASN A 86 8.36 10.48 13.99
N SER A 87 8.10 11.28 12.96
CA SER A 87 7.97 10.79 11.59
C SER A 87 9.31 10.46 10.95
N GLY A 88 9.25 9.56 9.98
CA GLY A 88 10.36 9.31 9.06
C GLY A 88 11.19 8.08 9.44
N ILE A 89 11.35 7.23 8.42
CA ILE A 89 12.26 6.10 8.27
C ILE A 89 11.51 4.78 8.25
N ALA A 90 11.34 4.25 7.04
CA ALA A 90 11.13 2.83 6.87
C ALA A 90 12.46 2.09 7.12
N ARG A 91 12.42 0.98 7.88
CA ARG A 91 13.61 0.21 8.26
C ARG A 91 13.41 -1.28 7.97
N PHE A 92 14.41 -1.90 7.36
CA PHE A 92 14.47 -3.36 7.21
C PHE A 92 15.04 -4.03 8.46
N ALA A 93 14.50 -5.19 8.81
CA ALA A 93 15.05 -6.08 9.84
C ALA A 93 15.05 -7.53 9.34
N ASN A 94 16.16 -8.24 9.60
CA ASN A 94 16.45 -9.54 9.01
C ASN A 94 15.72 -10.67 9.78
N ALA A 95 15.38 -11.76 9.08
CA ALA A 95 14.83 -12.99 9.66
C ALA A 95 15.65 -13.56 10.84
N THR A 96 16.96 -13.33 10.85
CA THR A 96 17.86 -13.78 11.94
C THR A 96 17.59 -13.13 13.29
N GLU A 97 16.77 -12.09 13.33
CA GLU A 97 16.40 -11.37 14.56
C GLU A 97 15.21 -12.02 15.30
N PHE A 98 14.63 -13.10 14.76
CA PHE A 98 13.44 -13.77 15.31
C PHE A 98 13.65 -15.25 15.56
N VAL A 99 12.95 -15.75 16.59
CA VAL A 99 12.83 -17.18 16.87
C VAL A 99 11.38 -17.57 16.60
N THR A 100 11.15 -18.36 15.56
CA THR A 100 9.85 -18.98 15.28
C THR A 100 9.80 -20.38 15.87
N GLU A 101 8.69 -20.76 16.48
CA GLU A 101 8.47 -22.13 16.90
C GLU A 101 8.21 -23.05 15.70
N LYS A 102 8.45 -24.34 15.86
CA LYS A 102 8.30 -25.35 14.79
C LYS A 102 6.89 -25.37 14.17
N ASN A 103 5.87 -24.96 14.93
CA ASN A 103 4.47 -24.98 14.51
C ASN A 103 3.93 -23.58 14.16
N ASP A 104 4.77 -22.55 14.23
CA ASP A 104 4.34 -21.21 13.85
C ASP A 104 4.09 -21.17 12.33
N PRO A 105 3.10 -20.39 11.87
CA PRO A 105 2.99 -20.06 10.46
C PRO A 105 4.33 -19.50 9.94
N PRO A 106 4.67 -19.69 8.65
CA PRO A 106 5.92 -19.18 8.09
C PRO A 106 5.85 -17.66 7.99
N THR A 107 6.12 -17.00 9.11
CA THR A 107 6.11 -15.56 9.28
C THR A 107 7.54 -15.07 9.51
N PHE A 108 7.93 -13.97 8.87
CA PHE A 108 9.25 -13.33 9.01
C PHE A 108 10.45 -14.19 8.53
N THR A 109 10.19 -15.31 7.84
CA THR A 109 11.24 -16.23 7.37
C THR A 109 12.22 -15.59 6.38
N GLU A 110 11.82 -14.48 5.75
CA GLU A 110 12.64 -13.70 4.82
C GLU A 110 12.91 -12.26 5.34
N GLY A 111 12.56 -11.96 6.59
CA GLY A 111 12.66 -10.65 7.23
C GLY A 111 11.33 -9.90 7.24
N PHE A 112 11.37 -8.61 7.54
CA PHE A 112 10.22 -7.70 7.43
C PHE A 112 10.68 -6.27 7.17
N TYR A 113 9.79 -5.47 6.64
CA TYR A 113 9.97 -4.02 6.58
C TYR A 113 9.04 -3.32 7.55
N LEU A 114 9.56 -2.30 8.19
CA LEU A 114 8.81 -1.42 9.05
C LEU A 114 8.58 -0.11 8.30
N ILE A 115 7.33 0.33 8.16
CA ILE A 115 7.00 1.71 7.76
C ILE A 115 6.56 2.46 9.01
N ILE A 116 7.31 3.50 9.36
CA ILE A 116 7.00 4.39 10.47
C ILE A 116 6.19 5.57 9.94
N LEU A 117 4.91 5.63 10.32
CA LEU A 117 4.01 6.72 10.00
C LEU A 117 3.98 7.71 11.17
N GLY A 118 4.17 9.00 10.86
CA GLY A 118 4.01 10.08 11.83
C GLY A 118 2.57 10.20 12.30
N ASP A 119 2.36 10.42 13.60
CA ASP A 119 1.03 10.63 14.16
C ASP A 119 0.36 11.92 13.65
N GLU A 120 1.16 12.90 13.23
CA GLU A 120 0.72 14.15 12.63
C GLU A 120 -0.02 13.95 11.31
N LEU A 121 0.20 12.83 10.61
CA LEU A 121 -0.58 12.48 9.41
C LEU A 121 -2.07 12.37 9.75
N ASN A 122 -2.42 11.99 10.97
CA ASN A 122 -3.83 11.89 11.37
C ASN A 122 -4.51 13.26 11.55
N ASN A 123 -3.74 14.37 11.59
CA ASN A 123 -4.29 15.72 11.76
C ASN A 123 -4.89 16.30 10.47
N THR A 124 -4.57 15.74 9.29
CA THR A 124 -5.22 16.16 8.05
C THR A 124 -6.60 15.51 7.90
N THR A 125 -7.54 16.23 7.31
CA THR A 125 -8.84 15.68 6.88
C THR A 125 -8.77 15.07 5.48
N ASP A 126 -7.71 15.35 4.73
CA ASP A 126 -7.49 14.77 3.39
C ASP A 126 -6.85 13.39 3.54
N VAL A 127 -7.70 12.36 3.61
CA VAL A 127 -7.28 10.95 3.71
C VAL A 127 -6.47 10.53 2.49
N GLU A 128 -6.81 11.03 1.29
CA GLU A 128 -6.09 10.67 0.07
C GLU A 128 -4.66 11.23 0.07
N ALA A 129 -4.41 12.37 0.72
CA ALA A 129 -3.05 12.83 0.93
C ALA A 129 -2.21 11.82 1.75
N ILE A 130 -2.80 11.24 2.81
CA ILE A 130 -2.13 10.21 3.61
C ILE A 130 -1.91 8.93 2.79
N GLU A 131 -2.89 8.55 1.97
CA GLU A 131 -2.76 7.41 1.05
C GLU A 131 -1.56 7.57 0.12
N GLY A 132 -1.32 8.78 -0.41
CA GLY A 132 -0.17 9.06 -1.26
C GLY A 132 1.17 8.83 -0.56
N VAL A 133 1.27 9.18 0.73
CA VAL A 133 2.45 8.87 1.56
C VAL A 133 2.63 7.35 1.71
N ILE A 134 1.55 6.64 2.04
CA ILE A 134 1.60 5.18 2.24
C ILE A 134 1.98 4.45 0.93
N LEU A 135 1.39 4.84 -0.20
CA LEU A 135 1.70 4.27 -1.51
C LEU A 135 3.17 4.50 -1.90
N HIS A 136 3.73 5.65 -1.56
CA HIS A 136 5.15 5.95 -1.77
C HIS A 136 6.06 5.02 -0.98
N GLU A 137 5.78 4.83 0.31
CA GLU A 137 6.58 3.93 1.15
C GLU A 137 6.44 2.46 0.73
N ILE A 138 5.25 2.04 0.26
CA ILE A 138 5.03 0.72 -0.35
C ILE A 138 5.86 0.56 -1.63
N ALA A 139 5.98 1.60 -2.46
CA ALA A 139 6.81 1.55 -3.65
C ALA A 139 8.29 1.34 -3.31
N HIS A 140 8.80 1.97 -2.25
CA HIS A 140 10.16 1.73 -1.76
C HIS A 140 10.39 0.27 -1.33
N ASP A 141 9.42 -0.32 -0.64
CA ASP A 141 9.44 -1.73 -0.25
C ASP A 141 9.46 -2.65 -1.48
N TYR A 142 8.51 -2.47 -2.39
CA TYR A 142 8.37 -3.30 -3.60
C TYR A 142 9.63 -3.25 -4.49
N LEU A 143 10.25 -2.08 -4.61
CA LEU A 143 11.52 -1.88 -5.33
C LEU A 143 12.76 -2.32 -4.54
N GLN A 144 12.58 -2.75 -3.29
CA GLN A 144 13.65 -3.18 -2.37
C GLN A 144 14.68 -2.08 -2.08
N HIS A 145 14.29 -0.81 -2.19
CA HIS A 145 15.18 0.34 -1.95
C HIS A 145 15.73 0.35 -0.52
N LEU A 146 15.00 -0.22 0.43
CA LEU A 146 15.34 -0.28 1.84
C LEU A 146 16.43 -1.34 2.17
N ARG A 147 16.86 -2.15 1.19
CA ARG A 147 18.03 -3.04 1.30
C ARG A 147 19.33 -2.39 0.84
N VAL A 148 19.26 -1.18 0.29
CA VAL A 148 20.43 -0.43 -0.16
C VAL A 148 20.91 0.45 0.98
N ASP A 149 22.18 0.31 1.37
CA ASP A 149 22.77 1.01 2.53
C ASP A 149 22.80 2.55 2.42
N GLN A 150 22.46 3.11 1.26
CA GLN A 150 22.44 4.57 1.05
C GLN A 150 21.18 5.02 0.31
N PRO A 151 20.29 5.79 0.98
CA PRO A 151 19.21 6.48 0.32
C PRO A 151 19.77 7.39 -0.77
N SER A 152 19.20 7.33 -1.97
CA SER A 152 19.61 8.19 -3.08
C SER A 152 18.39 8.89 -3.67
N CYS A 153 18.65 10.04 -4.28
CA CYS A 153 17.61 10.80 -4.92
C CYS A 153 17.02 10.09 -6.15
N GLU A 154 17.79 9.18 -6.74
CA GLU A 154 17.32 8.31 -7.82
C GLU A 154 16.27 7.31 -7.32
N LEU A 155 16.48 6.70 -6.14
CA LEU A 155 15.53 5.77 -5.53
C LEU A 155 14.18 6.45 -5.21
N GLU A 156 14.22 7.67 -4.67
CA GLU A 156 13.01 8.47 -4.42
C GLU A 156 12.28 8.80 -5.74
N ARG A 157 13.01 9.15 -6.80
CA ARG A 157 12.42 9.41 -8.13
C ARG A 157 11.84 8.15 -8.77
N GLU A 158 12.45 7.00 -8.53
CA GLU A 158 11.97 5.71 -9.03
C GLU A 158 10.70 5.27 -8.31
N ALA A 159 10.63 5.37 -6.97
CA ALA A 159 9.42 5.12 -6.21
C ALA A 159 8.26 6.03 -6.68
N ASN A 160 8.53 7.32 -6.86
CA ASN A 160 7.56 8.27 -7.40
C ASN A 160 7.05 7.88 -8.79
N ARG A 161 7.93 7.35 -9.66
CA ARG A 161 7.55 6.90 -11.00
C ARG A 161 6.63 5.70 -10.92
N LEU A 162 6.94 4.74 -10.06
CA LEU A 162 6.15 3.54 -9.87
C LEU A 162 4.74 3.85 -9.35
N VAL A 163 4.60 4.76 -8.38
CA VAL A 163 3.28 5.21 -7.90
C VAL A 163 2.43 5.83 -9.02
N LYS A 164 3.07 6.57 -9.94
CA LYS A 164 2.40 7.12 -11.13
C LYS A 164 2.02 6.04 -12.15
N GLU A 165 2.88 5.05 -12.34
CA GLU A 165 2.61 3.89 -13.21
C GLU A 165 1.42 3.07 -12.69
N TRP A 166 1.23 2.99 -11.38
CA TRP A 166 0.02 2.42 -10.77
C TRP A 166 -1.23 3.29 -10.94
N GLY A 167 -1.11 4.49 -11.50
CA GLY A 167 -2.24 5.40 -11.77
C GLY A 167 -2.61 6.32 -10.62
N TYR A 168 -1.73 6.49 -9.61
CA TYR A 168 -2.02 7.30 -8.41
C TYR A 168 -1.33 8.66 -8.39
N GLU A 169 -1.03 9.23 -9.56
CA GLU A 169 -0.37 10.54 -9.65
C GLU A 169 -1.15 11.64 -8.93
N GLU A 170 -2.48 11.69 -9.07
CA GLU A 170 -3.30 12.70 -8.41
C GLU A 170 -3.26 12.60 -6.88
N ILE A 171 -3.33 11.38 -6.34
CA ILE A 171 -3.23 11.10 -4.90
C ILE A 171 -1.84 11.52 -4.38
N PHE A 172 -0.80 11.20 -5.13
CA PHE A 172 0.57 11.59 -4.79
C PHE A 172 0.77 13.12 -4.80
N LEU A 173 0.15 13.84 -5.75
CA LEU A 173 0.17 15.30 -5.78
C LEU A 173 -0.52 15.92 -4.57
N LYS A 174 -1.60 15.30 -4.04
CA LYS A 174 -2.24 15.74 -2.78
C LYS A 174 -1.31 15.58 -1.59
N ALA A 175 -0.61 14.45 -1.49
CA ALA A 175 0.38 14.24 -0.44
C ALA A 175 1.44 15.34 -0.44
N LYS A 176 1.99 15.67 -1.62
CA LYS A 176 2.96 16.76 -1.78
C LYS A 176 2.39 18.13 -1.40
N ALA A 177 1.15 18.42 -1.77
CA ALA A 177 0.50 19.68 -1.42
C ALA A 177 0.26 19.81 0.09
N GLN A 178 -0.12 18.71 0.75
CA GLN A 178 -0.48 18.69 2.16
C GLN A 178 0.74 18.66 3.10
N PHE A 179 1.75 17.86 2.77
CA PHE A 179 2.88 17.58 3.66
C PHE A 179 4.20 18.20 3.16
N GLY A 180 4.20 18.81 1.98
CA GLY A 180 5.37 19.43 1.39
C GLY A 180 6.39 18.42 0.85
N SER A 181 7.66 18.79 0.89
CA SER A 181 8.79 17.93 0.55
C SER A 181 9.71 17.85 1.77
N LYS A 182 10.37 16.70 1.97
CA LYS A 182 11.29 16.47 3.09
C LYS A 182 12.34 17.60 3.15
N SER A 183 12.66 18.05 4.37
CA SER A 183 13.56 19.18 4.65
C SER A 183 14.99 18.88 4.19
N LYS A 184 15.93 19.84 4.33
CA LYS A 184 17.37 19.64 4.03
C LYS A 184 18.09 18.55 4.86
N ASP A 185 17.49 18.23 6.00
CA ASP A 185 17.88 17.18 6.94
C ASP A 185 17.62 15.75 6.43
N ASP A 186 16.48 15.61 5.73
CA ASP A 186 15.68 14.37 5.75
C ASP A 186 15.47 13.77 4.35
N SER A 187 16.05 14.37 3.30
CA SER A 187 15.91 13.93 1.91
C SER A 187 17.27 13.72 1.25
N PRO A 188 17.50 12.61 0.55
CA PRO A 188 18.66 12.50 -0.34
C PRO A 188 18.52 13.42 -1.58
N CYS A 189 17.35 14.03 -1.79
CA CYS A 189 17.06 14.92 -2.91
C CYS A 189 17.21 16.40 -2.56
N TYR A 190 18.43 16.92 -2.72
CA TYR A 190 18.61 18.36 -2.91
C TYR A 190 18.93 18.67 -4.36
N ASP A 191 18.08 19.50 -4.94
CA ASP A 191 18.49 20.30 -6.08
C ASP A 191 19.54 21.29 -5.56
N SER A 192 20.80 21.04 -5.88
CA SER A 192 21.85 22.04 -5.80
C SER A 192 21.54 23.10 -6.86
N ASN A 193 20.88 24.19 -6.46
CA ASN A 193 20.94 25.44 -7.22
C ASN A 193 22.35 26.02 -7.11
#